data_AF-A0A952Z8P4-F1
#
_entry.id   AF-A0A952Z8P4-F1
#
_cell.length_a   1.000
_cell.length_b   1.000
_cell.length_c   1.000
_cell.angle_alpha   90.00
_cell.angle_beta   90.00
_cell.angle_gamma   90.00
#
_symmetry.space_group_name_H-M   'P 1'
#
loop_
_entity.id
_entity.type
_entity.pdbx_description
1 polymer ?
#
loop_
_entity_poly.entity_id
_entity_poly.type
_entity_poly.pdbx_seq_one_letter_code
_entity_poly.pdbx_strand_id
1 'polypeptide(L)'
;MKSVAELGRRIGLPRQTVHRWINGDTKNMTHENLYKVADVLQVRARWLAVGDTAPAQIDLADGDVVGLIRIYESMPPAARDQWLAIGRTLLSMHTVGKGTVVDPYPGLPPLPPLQENPSVKAGQSSSS
;
A
#
# COMPACT_ATOMS: atom_id res chain seq x y z
N MET A 1 16.67 -9.90 16.99
CA MET A 1 17.49 -9.01 16.14
C MET A 1 18.25 -9.90 15.15
N LYS A 2 17.94 -9.85 13.84
CA LYS A 2 18.63 -10.68 12.84
C LYS A 2 20.10 -10.24 12.78
N SER A 3 21.03 -11.19 12.91
CA SER A 3 22.47 -10.91 13.09
C SER A 3 23.08 -10.26 11.83
N VAL A 4 24.09 -9.38 12.00
CA VAL A 4 24.91 -8.81 10.91
C VAL A 4 25.48 -9.91 9.99
N ALA A 5 25.80 -11.08 10.55
CA ALA A 5 26.28 -12.23 9.81
C ALA A 5 25.18 -12.90 8.97
N GLU A 6 23.91 -12.79 9.37
CA GLU A 6 22.77 -13.26 8.59
C GLU A 6 22.47 -12.29 7.43
N LEU A 7 22.55 -10.98 7.67
CA LEU A 7 22.39 -9.97 6.62
C LEU A 7 23.44 -10.15 5.52
N GLY A 8 24.72 -10.28 5.88
CA GLY A 8 25.80 -10.54 4.91
C GLY A 8 25.57 -11.80 4.08
N ARG A 9 25.10 -12.89 4.70
CA ARG A 9 24.76 -14.14 4.00
C ARG A 9 23.61 -13.96 3.00
N ARG A 10 22.57 -13.20 3.35
CA ARG A 10 21.40 -12.98 2.48
C ARG A 10 21.71 -12.11 1.26
N ILE A 11 22.60 -11.11 1.41
CA ILE A 11 22.97 -10.19 0.32
C ILE A 11 24.21 -10.64 -0.47
N GLY A 12 24.86 -11.73 -0.06
CA GLY A 12 26.07 -12.26 -0.70
C GLY A 12 27.32 -11.42 -0.46
N LEU A 13 27.41 -10.73 0.67
CA LEU A 13 28.54 -9.84 0.99
C LEU A 13 29.31 -10.28 2.24
N PRO A 14 30.63 -10.01 2.30
CA PRO A 14 31.42 -10.29 3.49
C PRO A 14 30.88 -9.57 4.72
N ARG A 15 30.88 -10.27 5.86
CA ARG A 15 30.44 -9.71 7.16
C ARG A 15 31.16 -8.40 7.48
N GLN A 16 32.45 -8.29 7.16
CA GLN A 16 33.25 -7.11 7.42
C GLN A 16 32.78 -5.88 6.62
N THR A 17 32.28 -6.09 5.39
CA THR A 17 31.70 -5.03 4.57
C THR A 17 30.44 -4.47 5.22
N VAL A 18 29.53 -5.35 5.65
CA VAL A 18 28.28 -4.95 6.33
C VAL A 18 28.58 -4.23 7.65
N HIS A 19 29.59 -4.70 8.40
CA HIS A 19 30.01 -4.07 9.65
C HIS A 19 30.52 -2.63 9.44
N ARG A 20 31.31 -2.39 8.39
CA ARG A 20 31.78 -1.03 8.04
C ARG A 20 30.64 -0.09 7.70
N TRP A 21 29.56 -0.60 7.08
CA TRP A 21 28.38 0.21 6.77
C TRP A 21 27.62 0.63 8.02
N ILE A 22 27.41 -0.30 8.95
CA ILE A 22 26.70 -0.03 10.21
C ILE A 22 27.47 1.00 11.07
N ASN A 23 28.80 0.92 11.06
CA ASN A 23 29.64 1.82 11.83
C ASN A 23 29.90 3.18 11.16
N GLY A 24 29.45 3.38 9.92
CA GLY A 24 29.69 4.62 9.18
C GLY A 24 31.11 4.75 8.61
N ASP A 25 31.91 3.67 8.62
CA ASP A 25 33.28 3.64 8.06
C ASP A 25 33.26 3.76 6.52
N THR A 26 32.09 3.65 5.89
CA THR A 26 31.90 3.83 4.44
C THR A 26 30.86 4.92 4.19
N LYS A 27 31.29 6.04 3.58
CA LYS A 27 30.40 7.13 3.19
C LYS A 27 29.56 6.84 1.93
N ASN A 28 30.08 6.02 1.02
CA ASN A 28 29.46 5.77 -0.28
C ASN A 28 29.28 4.26 -0.50
N MET A 29 28.08 3.75 -0.19
CA MET A 29 27.66 2.42 -0.62
C MET A 29 27.23 2.48 -2.09
N THR A 30 27.56 1.45 -2.88
CA THR A 30 27.09 1.37 -4.27
C THR A 30 25.56 1.27 -4.31
N HIS A 31 24.95 1.82 -5.37
CA HIS A 31 23.49 1.75 -5.56
C HIS A 31 22.98 0.30 -5.53
N GLU A 32 23.69 -0.62 -6.17
CA GLU A 32 23.34 -2.05 -6.17
C GLU A 32 23.27 -2.63 -4.75
N ASN A 33 24.25 -2.33 -3.91
CA ASN A 33 24.30 -2.81 -2.54
C ASN A 33 23.24 -2.16 -1.66
N LEU A 34 22.94 -0.87 -1.90
CA LEU A 34 21.86 -0.16 -1.25
C LEU A 34 20.51 -0.84 -1.52
N TYR A 35 20.22 -1.18 -2.78
CA TYR A 35 18.97 -1.87 -3.14
C TYR A 35 18.90 -3.28 -2.52
N LYS A 36 19.97 -4.07 -2.59
CA LYS A 36 20.01 -5.40 -1.96
C LYS A 36 19.73 -5.36 -0.46
N VAL A 37 20.30 -4.38 0.24
CA VAL A 37 20.06 -4.19 1.68
C VAL A 37 18.63 -3.72 1.94
N ALA A 38 18.13 -2.76 1.15
CA ALA A 38 16.75 -2.27 1.21
C ALA A 38 15.73 -3.41 1.06
N ASP A 39 15.94 -4.29 0.08
CA ASP A 39 15.07 -5.44 -0.19
C ASP A 39 15.11 -6.45 0.96
N VAL A 40 16.29 -6.80 1.48
CA VAL A 40 16.38 -7.76 2.60
C VAL A 40 15.79 -7.20 3.89
N LEU A 41 15.93 -5.90 4.12
CA LEU A 41 15.37 -5.22 5.28
C LEU A 41 13.91 -4.79 5.08
N GLN A 42 13.39 -4.92 3.86
CA GLN A 42 12.03 -4.51 3.49
C GLN A 42 11.77 -3.04 3.83
N VAL A 43 12.70 -2.15 3.48
CA VAL A 43 12.62 -0.70 3.70
C VAL A 43 12.97 0.04 2.42
N ARG A 44 12.53 1.29 2.29
CA ARG A 44 12.87 2.12 1.12
C ARG A 44 14.36 2.42 1.05
N ALA A 45 14.98 2.20 -0.11
CA ALA A 45 16.39 2.56 -0.36
C ALA A 45 16.69 4.05 -0.12
N ARG A 46 15.74 4.95 -0.44
CA ARG A 46 15.86 6.38 -0.16
C ARG A 46 16.00 6.68 1.33
N TRP A 47 15.30 5.95 2.18
CA TRP A 47 15.41 6.08 3.62
C TRP A 47 16.80 5.67 4.11
N LEU A 48 17.31 4.52 3.64
CA LEU A 48 18.68 4.07 3.97
C LEU A 48 19.77 5.04 3.49
N ALA A 49 19.56 5.73 2.37
CA ALA A 49 20.56 6.62 1.79
C ALA A 49 20.57 8.04 2.40
N VAL A 50 19.40 8.58 2.76
CA VAL A 50 19.25 10.00 3.12
C VAL A 50 18.76 10.19 4.56
N GLY A 51 18.21 9.14 5.20
CA GLY A 51 17.61 9.24 6.53
C GLY A 51 16.33 10.08 6.57
N ASP A 52 15.77 10.41 5.41
CA ASP A 52 14.59 11.27 5.29
C ASP A 52 13.29 10.46 5.42
N THR A 53 12.33 10.98 6.19
CA THR A 53 11.11 10.30 6.69
C THR A 53 11.36 8.99 7.46
N ALA A 54 10.38 8.45 8.18
CA ALA A 54 10.52 7.18 8.91
C ALA A 54 10.85 6.01 7.96
N PRO A 55 11.42 4.88 8.43
CA PRO A 55 11.55 3.67 7.63
C PRO A 55 10.17 3.20 7.21
N ALA A 56 9.69 3.65 6.04
CA ALA A 56 8.51 3.07 5.44
C ALA A 56 8.89 1.63 5.09
N GLN A 57 8.31 0.67 5.81
CA GLN A 57 8.39 -0.71 5.43
C GLN A 57 7.80 -0.83 4.02
N ILE A 58 8.56 -1.44 3.13
CA ILE A 58 8.00 -1.91 1.87
C ILE A 58 7.25 -3.17 2.28
N ASP A 59 5.94 -3.05 2.48
CA ASP A 59 5.14 -4.21 2.83
C ASP A 59 4.95 -5.05 1.56
N LEU A 60 5.84 -6.03 1.32
CA LEU A 60 5.62 -7.03 0.27
C LEU A 60 4.37 -7.89 0.54
N ALA A 61 3.69 -7.73 1.68
CA ALA A 61 2.34 -8.26 1.89
C ALA A 61 1.27 -7.56 1.02
N ASP A 62 1.64 -6.52 0.26
CA ASP A 62 0.81 -5.84 -0.74
C ASP A 62 0.40 -6.73 -1.93
N GLY A 63 0.41 -8.07 -1.83
CA GLY A 63 -0.31 -8.93 -2.75
C GLY A 63 -1.78 -8.51 -2.88
N ASP A 64 -2.37 -8.07 -1.76
CA ASP A 64 -3.73 -7.55 -1.73
C ASP A 64 -3.84 -6.16 -2.35
N VAL A 65 -2.88 -5.26 -2.14
CA VAL A 65 -2.90 -3.90 -2.72
C VAL A 65 -2.59 -3.93 -4.22
N VAL A 66 -1.59 -4.70 -4.64
CA VAL A 66 -1.29 -4.96 -6.05
C VAL A 66 -2.45 -5.70 -6.71
N GLY A 67 -3.06 -6.66 -6.01
CA GLY A 67 -4.27 -7.34 -6.44
C GLY A 67 -5.43 -6.37 -6.62
N LEU A 68 -5.65 -5.46 -5.67
CA LEU A 68 -6.69 -4.43 -5.69
C LEU A 68 -6.50 -3.47 -6.87
N ILE A 69 -5.25 -3.05 -7.14
CA ILE A 69 -4.92 -2.18 -8.28
C ILE A 69 -5.23 -2.89 -9.59
N ARG A 70 -4.82 -4.16 -9.75
CA ARG A 70 -5.11 -4.94 -10.96
C ARG A 70 -6.62 -5.16 -11.16
N ILE A 71 -7.33 -5.46 -10.08
CA ILE A 71 -8.78 -5.64 -10.09
C ILE A 71 -9.46 -4.33 -10.52
N TYR A 72 -9.06 -3.20 -9.94
CA TYR A 72 -9.56 -1.87 -10.29
C TYR A 72 -9.30 -1.52 -11.76
N GLU A 73 -8.09 -1.76 -12.26
CA GLU A 73 -7.71 -1.51 -13.65
C GLU A 73 -8.50 -2.38 -14.65
N SER A 74 -8.87 -3.61 -14.27
CA SER A 74 -9.65 -4.50 -15.12
C SER A 74 -11.15 -4.18 -15.19
N MET A 75 -11.67 -3.34 -14.29
CA MET A 75 -13.10 -3.03 -14.22
C MET A 75 -13.54 -2.00 -15.28
N PRO A 76 -14.76 -2.14 -15.84
CA PRO A 76 -15.43 -1.09 -16.60
C PRO A 76 -15.64 0.19 -15.75
N PRO A 77 -15.70 1.39 -16.36
CA PRO A 77 -15.82 2.66 -15.62
C PRO A 77 -16.96 2.69 -14.59
N ALA A 78 -18.16 2.24 -14.98
CA ALA A 78 -19.32 2.20 -14.08
C ALA A 78 -19.11 1.28 -12.86
N ALA A 79 -18.36 0.19 -13.01
CA ALA A 79 -18.06 -0.72 -11.90
C ALA A 79 -16.98 -0.14 -10.97
N ARG A 80 -16.04 0.66 -11.50
CA ARG A 80 -15.05 1.38 -10.68
C ARG A 80 -15.72 2.41 -9.78
N ASP A 81 -16.69 3.16 -10.30
CA ASP A 81 -17.42 4.16 -9.52
C ASP A 81 -18.19 3.51 -8.35
N GLN A 82 -18.81 2.35 -8.60
CA GLN A 82 -19.49 1.57 -7.56
C GLN A 82 -18.51 1.00 -6.53
N TRP A 83 -17.37 0.45 -6.98
CA TRP A 83 -16.33 -0.07 -6.09
C TRP A 83 -15.79 1.03 -5.15
N LEU A 84 -15.52 2.22 -5.68
CA LEU A 84 -15.08 3.37 -4.90
C LEU A 84 -16.15 3.84 -3.91
N ALA A 85 -17.43 3.83 -4.30
CA ALA A 85 -18.53 4.17 -3.39
C ALA A 85 -18.60 3.21 -2.20
N ILE A 86 -18.50 1.90 -2.44
CA ILE A 86 -18.48 0.88 -1.38
C ILE A 86 -17.26 1.05 -0.48
N GLY A 87 -16.07 1.27 -1.07
CA GLY A 87 -14.84 1.53 -0.30
C GLY A 87 -14.97 2.73 0.64
N ARG A 88 -15.60 3.82 0.17
CA ARG A 88 -15.89 5.00 1.01
C ARG A 88 -16.86 4.69 2.14
N THR A 89 -17.90 3.92 1.87
CA THR A 89 -18.85 3.47 2.91
C THR A 89 -18.14 2.63 3.97
N LEU A 90 -17.34 1.65 3.58
CA LEU A 90 -16.57 0.82 4.51
C LEU A 90 -15.61 1.64 5.37
N LEU A 91 -14.92 2.61 4.78
CA LEU A 91 -14.08 3.55 5.53
C LEU A 91 -14.93 4.33 6.56
N SER A 92 -16.06 4.91 6.13
CA SER A 92 -16.94 5.67 7.02
C SER A 92 -17.47 4.83 8.20
N MET A 93 -17.74 3.54 8.00
CA MET A 93 -18.20 2.62 9.04
C MET A 93 -17.12 2.30 10.08
N HIS A 94 -15.86 2.22 9.67
CA HIS A 94 -14.74 1.95 10.57
C HIS A 94 -14.21 3.20 11.29
N THR A 95 -14.53 4.40 10.82
CA THR A 95 -14.13 5.67 11.46
C THR A 95 -14.95 6.06 12.70
N VAL A 96 -16.05 5.36 13.00
CA VAL A 96 -16.94 5.70 14.13
C VAL A 96 -16.40 5.18 15.49
N GLY A 97 -15.25 4.49 15.53
CA GLY A 97 -14.74 3.84 16.75
C GLY A 97 -13.38 4.30 17.31
N LYS A 98 -12.55 5.03 16.56
CA LYS A 98 -11.27 5.56 17.07
C LYS A 98 -10.99 6.93 16.47
N GLY A 99 -10.72 7.89 17.35
CA GLY A 99 -10.56 9.30 17.03
C GLY A 99 -9.52 9.59 15.93
N THR A 100 -9.76 10.73 15.29
CA THR A 100 -8.95 11.44 14.28
C THR A 100 -8.76 10.71 12.95
N VAL A 101 -9.76 10.80 12.09
CA VAL A 101 -9.50 10.85 10.64
C VAL A 101 -9.33 12.30 10.24
N VAL A 102 -8.13 12.61 9.76
CA VAL A 102 -7.87 13.80 8.97
C VAL A 102 -8.59 13.60 7.64
N ASP A 103 -9.56 14.46 7.35
CA ASP A 103 -10.23 14.51 6.05
C ASP A 103 -9.19 14.83 4.96
N PRO A 104 -8.90 13.91 4.02
CA PRO A 104 -7.95 14.19 2.94
C PRO A 104 -8.55 15.09 1.85
N TYR A 105 -9.85 15.39 1.87
CA TYR A 105 -10.55 16.25 0.91
C TYR A 105 -11.56 17.18 1.59
N PRO A 106 -11.08 18.18 2.36
CA PRO A 106 -11.94 19.17 2.96
C PRO A 106 -12.70 19.97 1.87
N GLY A 107 -14.03 19.94 1.93
CA GLY A 107 -14.89 20.80 1.11
C GLY A 107 -15.65 20.11 -0.03
N LEU A 108 -15.65 18.78 -0.13
CA LEU A 108 -16.53 18.10 -1.07
C LEU A 108 -18.00 18.16 -0.59
N PRO A 109 -18.95 18.55 -1.46
CA PRO A 109 -20.36 18.50 -1.12
C PRO A 109 -20.79 17.04 -0.87
N PRO A 110 -21.73 16.80 0.06
CA PRO A 110 -22.23 15.46 0.35
C PRO A 110 -22.80 14.83 -0.92
N LEU A 111 -22.46 13.55 -1.14
CA LEU A 111 -22.92 12.82 -2.32
C LEU A 111 -24.46 12.75 -2.32
N PRO A 112 -25.11 12.99 -3.47
CA PRO A 112 -26.55 12.82 -3.57
C PRO A 112 -26.91 11.34 -3.33
N PRO A 113 -28.04 11.06 -2.67
CA PRO A 113 -28.50 9.69 -2.45
C PRO A 113 -28.66 8.96 -3.78
N LEU A 114 -28.19 7.70 -3.80
CA LEU A 114 -28.31 6.79 -4.93
C LEU A 114 -29.77 6.72 -5.39
N GLN A 115 -30.06 7.20 -6.60
CA GLN A 115 -31.37 7.02 -7.22
C GLN A 115 -31.53 5.54 -7.54
N GLU A 116 -32.54 4.90 -6.95
CA GLU A 116 -32.95 3.54 -7.33
C GLU A 116 -33.30 3.53 -8.82
N ASN A 117 -32.53 2.75 -9.59
CA ASN A 117 -32.73 2.60 -11.03
C ASN A 117 -34.06 1.84 -11.26
N PRO A 118 -35.06 2.41 -11.96
CA PRO A 118 -36.39 1.78 -12.09
C PRO A 118 -36.44 0.56 -13.02
N SER A 119 -35.30 0.02 -13.46
CA SER A 119 -35.24 -1.01 -14.51
C SER A 119 -35.31 -2.46 -14.03
N VAL A 120 -35.76 -2.73 -12.78
CA VAL A 120 -35.92 -4.11 -12.26
C VAL A 120 -37.35 -4.35 -11.75
N LYS A 121 -38.38 -4.07 -12.56
CA LYS A 121 -39.73 -4.63 -12.38
C LYS A 121 -40.45 -4.77 -13.74
N ALA A 122 -39.97 -5.66 -14.59
CA ALA A 122 -40.74 -6.16 -15.74
C ALA A 122 -40.29 -7.57 -16.08
N GLY A 123 -40.81 -8.56 -15.36
CA GLY A 123 -40.47 -9.96 -15.65
C GLY A 123 -40.86 -10.93 -14.56
N GLN A 124 -42.15 -10.94 -14.15
CA GLN A 124 -42.80 -12.11 -13.57
C GLN A 124 -44.29 -11.81 -13.36
N SER A 125 -45.11 -12.21 -14.34
CA SER A 125 -46.44 -12.84 -14.19
C SER A 125 -47.29 -12.58 -15.44
N SER A 126 -47.41 -13.59 -16.30
CA SER A 126 -48.51 -13.73 -17.24
C SER A 126 -48.84 -15.22 -17.35
N SER A 127 -50.10 -15.52 -17.02
CA SER A 127 -50.89 -16.68 -17.45
C SER A 127 -50.47 -18.05 -16.89
N SER A 128 -51.34 -18.87 -16.30
CA SER A 128 -52.78 -19.06 -16.52
C SER A 128 -53.48 -19.54 -15.25
#